data_AF-A0A378IC03-F1
#
_entry.id   AF-A0A378IC03-F1
#
_cell.length_a   1.000
_cell.length_b   1.000
_cell.length_c   1.000
_cell.angle_alpha   90.00
_cell.angle_beta   90.00
_cell.angle_gamma   90.00
#
_symmetry.space_group_name_H-M   'P 1'
#
loop_
_entity.id
_entity.type
_entity.pdbx_description
1 polymer ?
#
loop_
_entity_poly.entity_id
_entity_poly.type
_entity_poly.pdbx_seq_one_letter_code
_entity_poly.pdbx_strand_id
1 'polypeptide(L)'
;MKLSAQEKMKLLDIKSRYIAAIKQRSPHSYKFDANVACLREIEALCKEFQSLCIPYYIKIEKLGSRLEDAKCNIFVLIKAKHKISQAQGALKEASSILFDKEFSELMTQEFGDKPIKGLSFDEKEETKTTYKAGFFQKRDEVHIKNYIIKFSDDTALTWHTLDIEEEMNQAEILFNDKLKQLNTSPQFNY
;
A
#
# COMPACT_ATOMS: atom_id res chain seq x y z
N MET A 1 -13.03 -7.69 21.20
CA MET A 1 -11.60 -7.84 20.92
C MET A 1 -11.10 -6.46 20.55
N LYS A 2 -10.04 -6.02 21.20
CA LYS A 2 -9.33 -4.78 20.91
C LYS A 2 -7.91 -5.17 20.52
N LEU A 3 -7.18 -4.27 19.90
CA LEU A 3 -5.75 -4.49 19.70
C LEU A 3 -5.06 -4.69 21.06
N SER A 4 -4.18 -5.67 21.13
CA SER A 4 -3.27 -5.85 22.26
C SER A 4 -2.29 -4.68 22.36
N ALA A 5 -1.71 -4.47 23.54
CA ALA A 5 -0.70 -3.43 23.73
C ALA A 5 0.48 -3.59 22.77
N GLN A 6 0.89 -4.84 22.50
CA GLN A 6 1.97 -5.15 21.57
C GLN A 6 1.61 -4.77 20.12
N GLU A 7 0.39 -5.07 19.66
CA GLU A 7 -0.05 -4.68 18.31
C GLU A 7 -0.14 -3.16 18.18
N LYS A 8 -0.60 -2.45 19.22
CA LYS A 8 -0.62 -0.98 19.24
C LYS A 8 0.78 -0.39 19.12
N MET A 9 1.74 -0.93 19.87
CA MET A 9 3.14 -0.49 19.78
C MET A 9 3.73 -0.73 18.39
N LYS A 10 3.44 -1.89 17.77
CA LYS A 10 3.86 -2.16 16.39
C LYS A 10 3.23 -1.19 15.39
N LEU A 11 1.95 -0.83 15.54
CA LEU A 11 1.30 0.15 14.68
C LEU A 11 1.89 1.55 14.82
N LEU A 12 2.24 1.95 16.04
CA LEU A 12 2.93 3.22 16.29
C LEU A 12 4.34 3.24 15.70
N ASP A 13 5.05 2.11 15.75
CA ASP A 13 6.36 1.94 15.09
C ASP A 13 6.23 2.06 13.57
N ILE A 14 5.27 1.34 12.97
CA ILE A 14 4.96 1.44 11.53
C ILE A 14 4.64 2.89 11.15
N LYS A 15 3.76 3.58 11.90
CA LYS A 15 3.46 5.00 11.68
C LYS A 15 4.72 5.86 11.71
N SER A 16 5.55 5.68 12.73
CA SER A 16 6.76 6.48 12.93
C SER A 16 7.77 6.28 11.80
N ARG A 17 7.98 5.03 11.37
CA ARG A 17 8.84 4.69 10.23
C ARG A 17 8.29 5.22 8.92
N TYR A 18 6.97 5.17 8.72
CA TYR A 18 6.33 5.76 7.54
C TYR A 18 6.59 7.27 7.48
N ILE A 19 6.34 7.98 8.57
CA ILE A 19 6.60 9.42 8.67
C ILE A 19 8.08 9.72 8.42
N ALA A 20 8.99 8.91 8.97
CA ALA A 20 10.42 9.06 8.76
C ALA A 20 10.81 8.88 7.28
N ALA A 21 10.28 7.86 6.61
CA ALA A 21 10.54 7.59 5.19
C ALA A 21 10.11 8.78 4.30
N ILE A 22 8.94 9.35 4.57
CA ILE A 22 8.45 10.53 3.88
C ILE A 22 9.35 11.73 4.14
N LYS A 23 9.70 12.02 5.41
CA LYS A 23 10.56 13.15 5.78
C LYS A 23 11.98 13.04 5.23
N GLN A 24 12.55 11.84 5.15
CA GLN A 24 13.86 11.60 4.54
C GLN A 24 13.84 11.86 3.03
N ARG A 25 12.72 11.55 2.36
CA ARG A 25 12.51 11.87 0.94
C ARG A 25 12.35 13.37 0.71
N SER A 26 11.65 14.11 1.57
CA SER A 26 11.28 15.52 1.38
C SER A 26 12.37 16.44 0.77
N PRO A 27 13.60 16.52 1.32
CA PRO A 27 14.66 17.39 0.80
C PRO A 27 15.20 16.97 -0.59
N HIS A 28 14.90 15.75 -1.01
CA HIS A 28 15.37 15.14 -2.25
C HIS A 28 14.21 14.64 -3.12
N SER A 29 13.02 15.20 -2.95
CA SER A 29 11.81 14.78 -3.64
C SER A 29 11.91 14.82 -5.18
N TYR A 30 12.81 15.62 -5.74
CA TYR A 30 13.10 15.69 -7.18
C TYR A 30 14.11 14.63 -7.67
N LYS A 31 14.67 13.80 -6.79
CA LYS A 31 15.61 12.73 -7.17
C LYS A 31 14.87 11.41 -7.30
N PHE A 32 15.11 10.69 -8.39
CA PHE A 32 14.46 9.39 -8.63
C PHE A 32 14.76 8.40 -7.49
N ASP A 33 16.04 8.24 -7.12
CA ASP A 33 16.48 7.35 -6.05
C ASP A 33 15.80 7.61 -4.70
N ALA A 34 15.54 8.87 -4.35
CA ALA A 34 14.88 9.21 -3.10
C ALA A 34 13.41 8.76 -3.10
N ASN A 35 12.72 8.87 -4.24
CA ASN A 35 11.35 8.37 -4.38
C ASN A 35 11.31 6.83 -4.37
N VAL A 36 12.28 6.18 -5.01
CA VAL A 36 12.43 4.73 -5.01
C VAL A 36 12.71 4.18 -3.61
N ALA A 37 13.66 4.78 -2.88
CA ALA A 37 13.96 4.39 -1.51
C ALA A 37 12.73 4.53 -0.60
N CYS A 38 11.98 5.63 -0.78
CA CYS A 38 10.72 5.84 -0.08
C CYS A 38 9.67 4.76 -0.42
N LEU A 39 9.51 4.42 -1.70
CA LEU A 39 8.62 3.34 -2.15
C LEU A 39 8.99 1.98 -1.54
N ARG A 40 10.29 1.63 -1.47
CA ARG A 40 10.76 0.38 -0.83
C ARG A 40 10.35 0.31 0.63
N GLU A 41 10.56 1.40 1.39
CA GLU A 41 10.20 1.43 2.80
C GLU A 41 8.68 1.38 2.99
N ILE A 42 7.91 2.13 2.18
CA ILE A 42 6.44 2.08 2.22
C ILE A 42 5.93 0.66 1.92
N GLU A 43 6.52 -0.04 0.94
CA GLU A 43 6.16 -1.42 0.62
C GLU A 43 6.39 -2.36 1.82
N ALA A 44 7.56 -2.28 2.46
CA ALA A 44 7.87 -3.09 3.64
C ALA A 44 6.89 -2.82 4.78
N LEU A 45 6.60 -1.54 5.05
CA LEU A 45 5.66 -1.12 6.10
C LEU A 45 4.23 -1.57 5.82
N CYS A 46 3.79 -1.51 4.56
CA CYS A 46 2.48 -2.02 4.15
C CYS A 46 2.37 -3.53 4.38
N LYS A 47 3.43 -4.31 4.11
CA LYS A 47 3.46 -5.76 4.40
C LYS A 47 3.38 -6.04 5.90
N GLU A 48 4.11 -5.29 6.71
CA GLU A 48 4.04 -5.40 8.17
C GLU A 48 2.63 -5.07 8.69
N PHE A 49 2.02 -4.00 8.19
CA PHE A 49 0.65 -3.64 8.52
C PHE A 49 -0.36 -4.72 8.10
N GLN A 50 -0.25 -5.22 6.87
CA GLN A 50 -1.08 -6.32 6.39
C GLN A 50 -0.93 -7.56 7.27
N SER A 51 0.29 -7.93 7.65
CA SER A 51 0.53 -9.06 8.56
C SER A 51 -0.16 -8.89 9.92
N LEU A 52 -0.31 -7.66 10.43
CA LEU A 52 -1.07 -7.39 11.65
C LEU A 52 -2.57 -7.51 11.43
N CYS A 53 -3.08 -7.12 10.26
CA CYS A 53 -4.50 -7.15 9.94
C CYS A 53 -5.03 -8.53 9.49
N ILE A 54 -4.19 -9.37 8.86
CA ILE A 54 -4.56 -10.70 8.32
C ILE A 54 -5.32 -11.57 9.34
N PRO A 55 -4.88 -11.73 10.60
CA PRO A 55 -5.59 -12.56 11.57
C PRO A 55 -7.04 -12.12 11.80
N TYR A 56 -7.31 -10.81 11.71
CA TYR A 56 -8.64 -10.23 11.87
C TYR A 56 -9.50 -10.50 10.64
N TYR A 57 -8.95 -10.35 9.43
CA TYR A 57 -9.64 -10.70 8.18
C TYR A 57 -9.99 -12.19 8.11
N ILE A 58 -9.03 -13.08 8.38
CA ILE A 58 -9.27 -14.53 8.42
C ILE A 58 -10.35 -14.87 9.44
N LYS A 59 -10.38 -14.18 10.59
CA LYS A 59 -11.40 -14.39 11.61
C LYS A 59 -12.78 -13.95 11.14
N ILE A 60 -12.88 -12.83 10.42
CA ILE A 60 -14.15 -12.37 9.84
C ILE A 60 -14.64 -13.38 8.81
N GLU A 61 -13.78 -13.81 7.88
CA GLU A 61 -14.10 -14.78 6.83
C GLU A 61 -14.57 -16.13 7.42
N LYS A 62 -13.81 -16.70 8.36
CA LYS A 62 -14.18 -17.95 9.06
C LYS A 62 -15.49 -17.84 9.85
N LEU A 63 -15.84 -16.64 10.32
CA LEU A 63 -17.12 -16.43 11.00
C LEU A 63 -18.25 -16.20 10.00
N GLY A 64 -17.97 -15.60 8.85
CA GLY A 64 -18.88 -15.47 7.72
C GLY A 64 -19.33 -16.82 7.19
N SER A 65 -18.39 -17.72 6.88
CA SER A 65 -18.71 -19.08 6.41
C SER A 65 -19.53 -19.86 7.44
N ARG A 66 -19.22 -19.71 8.74
CA ARG A 66 -20.01 -20.33 9.82
C ARG A 66 -21.43 -19.77 9.96
N LEU A 67 -21.67 -18.53 9.53
CA LEU A 67 -23.01 -17.95 9.50
C LEU A 67 -23.83 -18.54 8.35
N GLU A 68 -23.21 -18.77 7.19
CA GLU A 68 -23.84 -19.42 6.03
C GLU A 68 -24.30 -20.85 6.36
N ASP A 69 -23.51 -21.59 7.14
CA ASP A 69 -23.82 -22.97 7.54
C ASP A 69 -24.79 -23.09 8.73
N ALA A 70 -25.07 -22.00 9.44
CA ALA A 70 -25.85 -22.04 10.68
C ALA A 70 -27.34 -22.22 10.36
N LYS A 71 -27.81 -23.47 10.28
CA LYS A 71 -29.24 -23.87 10.15
C LYS A 71 -30.11 -23.30 11.29
N CYS A 72 -30.52 -22.04 11.19
CA CYS A 72 -31.44 -21.32 12.08
C CYS A 72 -31.10 -21.33 13.58
N ASN A 73 -29.85 -21.56 13.98
CA ASN A 73 -29.45 -21.47 15.39
C ASN A 73 -29.14 -20.01 15.77
N ILE A 74 -30.13 -19.34 16.38
CA ILE A 74 -30.05 -17.92 16.73
C ILE A 74 -28.88 -17.58 17.67
N PHE A 75 -28.50 -18.49 18.58
CA PHE A 75 -27.37 -18.27 19.48
C PHE A 75 -26.03 -18.29 18.74
N VAL A 76 -25.88 -19.17 17.76
CA VAL A 76 -24.70 -19.21 16.88
C VAL A 76 -24.61 -17.93 16.05
N LEU A 77 -25.74 -17.48 15.48
CA LEU A 77 -25.82 -16.24 14.71
C LEU A 77 -25.42 -15.01 15.55
N ILE A 78 -25.97 -14.86 16.76
CA ILE A 78 -25.66 -13.74 17.67
C ILE A 78 -24.17 -13.76 18.06
N LYS A 79 -23.63 -14.93 18.43
CA LYS A 79 -22.23 -15.07 18.85
C LYS A 79 -21.25 -14.78 17.71
N ALA A 80 -21.54 -15.24 16.50
CA ALA A 80 -20.71 -14.98 15.32
C ALA A 80 -20.77 -13.48 14.95
N LYS A 81 -21.96 -12.87 14.90
CA LYS A 81 -22.13 -11.42 14.68
C LYS A 81 -21.34 -10.59 15.67
N HIS A 82 -21.40 -10.92 16.96
CA HIS A 82 -20.63 -10.22 17.99
C HIS A 82 -19.12 -10.31 17.74
N LYS A 83 -18.61 -11.50 17.40
CA LYS A 83 -17.18 -11.70 17.11
C LYS A 83 -16.71 -10.99 15.83
N ILE A 84 -17.54 -10.93 14.79
CA ILE A 84 -17.26 -10.16 13.57
C ILE A 84 -17.15 -8.68 13.91
N SER A 85 -18.13 -8.14 14.65
CA SER A 85 -18.13 -6.75 15.10
C SER A 85 -16.87 -6.42 15.91
N GLN A 86 -16.43 -7.34 16.77
CA GLN A 86 -15.17 -7.17 17.51
C GLN A 86 -13.93 -7.13 16.60
N ALA A 87 -13.84 -8.01 15.60
CA ALA A 87 -12.71 -8.01 14.67
C ALA A 87 -12.69 -6.76 13.78
N GLN A 88 -13.85 -6.32 13.30
CA GLN A 88 -14.01 -5.04 12.60
C GLN A 88 -13.61 -3.86 13.50
N GLY A 89 -13.95 -3.91 14.79
CA GLY A 89 -13.53 -2.90 15.77
C GLY A 89 -12.00 -2.78 15.87
N ALA A 90 -11.29 -3.90 15.90
CA ALA A 90 -9.82 -3.89 15.92
C ALA A 90 -9.21 -3.34 14.62
N LEU A 91 -9.77 -3.66 13.45
CA LEU A 91 -9.33 -3.08 12.17
C LEU A 91 -9.57 -1.56 12.10
N LYS A 92 -10.71 -1.09 12.62
CA LYS A 92 -10.99 0.34 12.73
C LYS A 92 -10.02 1.03 13.68
N GLU A 93 -9.74 0.41 14.83
CA GLU A 93 -8.74 0.90 15.78
C GLU A 93 -7.35 0.99 15.13
N ALA A 94 -6.93 -0.06 14.41
CA ALA A 94 -5.64 -0.07 13.70
C ALA A 94 -5.54 1.05 12.66
N SER A 95 -6.60 1.24 11.87
CA SER A 95 -6.67 2.31 10.86
C SER A 95 -6.60 3.69 11.51
N SER A 96 -7.27 3.90 12.65
CA SER A 96 -7.25 5.18 13.37
C SER A 96 -5.89 5.52 14.00
N ILE A 97 -5.10 4.50 14.35
CA ILE A 97 -3.74 4.71 14.88
C ILE A 97 -2.79 5.11 13.76
N LEU A 98 -2.92 4.47 12.58
CA LEU A 98 -2.00 4.69 11.47
C LEU A 98 -2.33 5.97 10.67
N PHE A 99 -3.61 6.20 10.39
CA PHE A 99 -4.10 7.28 9.54
C PHE A 99 -4.78 8.38 10.36
N ASP A 100 -4.05 8.92 11.33
CA ASP A 100 -4.56 10.02 12.14
C ASP A 100 -4.42 11.37 11.43
N LYS A 101 -4.82 12.43 12.14
CA LYS A 101 -4.79 13.79 11.61
C LYS A 101 -3.37 14.23 11.24
N GLU A 102 -2.39 13.93 12.09
CA GLU A 102 -0.98 14.26 11.86
C GLU A 102 -0.45 13.61 10.58
N PHE A 103 -0.74 12.32 10.39
CA PHE A 103 -0.37 11.61 9.16
C PHE A 103 -1.02 12.25 7.92
N SER A 104 -2.30 12.58 8.01
CA SER A 104 -3.04 13.20 6.90
C SER A 104 -2.51 14.58 6.54
N GLU A 105 -2.17 15.40 7.54
CA GLU A 105 -1.55 16.72 7.37
C GLU A 105 -0.17 16.59 6.71
N LEU A 106 0.66 15.64 7.14
CA LEU A 106 1.96 15.35 6.53
C LEU A 106 1.82 14.96 5.05
N MET A 107 0.93 14.02 4.73
CA MET A 107 0.72 13.58 3.35
C MET A 107 0.26 14.73 2.46
N THR A 108 -0.61 15.61 2.97
CA THR A 108 -1.08 16.79 2.24
C THR A 108 0.08 17.76 1.98
N GLN A 109 0.92 18.04 2.97
CA GLN A 109 2.08 18.92 2.81
C GLN A 109 3.14 18.35 1.83
N GLU A 110 3.30 17.03 1.81
CA GLU A 110 4.35 16.38 1.03
C GLU A 110 3.97 16.07 -0.41
N PHE A 111 2.68 16.11 -0.73
CA PHE A 111 2.14 15.73 -2.03
C PHE A 111 1.10 16.70 -2.62
N GLY A 112 0.70 17.76 -1.90
CA GLY A 112 -0.32 18.70 -2.37
C GLY A 112 0.13 19.54 -3.56
N ASP A 113 1.06 20.48 -3.32
CA ASP A 113 1.50 21.47 -4.31
C ASP A 113 2.88 21.16 -4.91
N LYS A 114 3.34 19.90 -4.82
CA LYS A 114 4.65 19.49 -5.31
C LYS A 114 4.54 18.82 -6.70
N PRO A 115 5.60 18.86 -7.54
CA PRO A 115 5.60 18.20 -8.84
C PRO A 115 5.28 16.70 -8.78
N ILE A 116 5.59 16.07 -7.65
CA ILE A 116 5.17 14.70 -7.33
C ILE A 116 4.06 14.78 -6.28
N LYS A 117 2.89 14.25 -6.63
CA LYS A 117 1.68 14.27 -5.82
C LYS A 117 1.27 12.92 -5.24
N GLY A 118 2.08 11.89 -5.45
CA GLY A 118 1.81 10.60 -4.85
C GLY A 118 2.85 9.54 -5.18
N LEU A 119 3.03 8.64 -4.24
CA LEU A 119 3.79 7.40 -4.37
C LEU A 119 2.86 6.25 -3.98
N SER A 120 2.77 5.24 -4.83
CA SER A 120 1.99 4.05 -4.54
C SER A 120 2.59 2.83 -5.22
N PHE A 121 2.18 1.65 -4.76
CA PHE A 121 2.46 0.41 -5.45
C PHE A 121 1.20 -0.47 -5.40
N ASP A 122 1.01 -1.27 -6.43
CA ASP A 122 -0.08 -2.25 -6.51
C ASP A 122 0.51 -3.61 -6.87
N GLU A 123 0.05 -4.66 -6.19
CA GLU A 123 0.32 -6.04 -6.61
C GLU A 123 -0.78 -6.51 -7.55
N LYS A 124 -0.42 -6.89 -8.78
CA LYS A 124 -1.32 -7.60 -9.70
C LYS A 124 -0.89 -9.05 -9.78
N GLU A 125 -1.84 -9.95 -9.57
CA GLU A 125 -1.68 -11.35 -9.94
C GLU A 125 -1.85 -11.46 -11.46
N GLU A 126 -0.76 -11.63 -12.20
CA GLU A 126 -0.84 -12.09 -13.58
C GLU A 126 -0.69 -13.61 -13.61
N THR A 127 -1.76 -14.28 -14.01
CA THR A 127 -1.71 -15.70 -14.34
C THR A 127 -1.09 -15.85 -15.74
N LYS A 128 0.23 -16.01 -15.81
CA LYS A 128 0.89 -16.45 -17.05
C LYS A 128 0.62 -17.94 -17.25
N THR A 129 -0.36 -18.25 -18.09
CA THR A 129 -0.63 -19.64 -18.48
C THR A 129 0.47 -20.09 -19.45
N THR A 130 1.52 -20.74 -18.97
CA THR A 130 2.56 -21.30 -19.85
C THR A 130 2.06 -22.64 -20.39
N TYR A 131 1.72 -22.69 -21.69
CA TYR A 131 1.41 -23.94 -22.38
C TYR A 131 2.70 -24.75 -22.56
N LYS A 132 3.03 -25.61 -21.59
CA LYS A 132 3.89 -26.77 -21.83
C LYS A 132 2.99 -27.98 -22.01
N ALA A 133 3.06 -28.61 -23.18
CA ALA A 133 2.33 -29.83 -23.49
C ALA A 133 2.67 -30.93 -22.46
N GLY A 134 1.74 -31.16 -21.52
CA GLY A 134 1.88 -32.13 -20.44
C GLY A 134 0.67 -32.04 -19.52
N PHE A 135 0.15 -33.19 -19.08
CA PHE A 135 -1.13 -33.40 -18.39
C PHE A 135 -1.36 -32.65 -17.05
N PHE A 136 -0.48 -31.72 -16.67
CA PHE A 136 -0.66 -30.86 -15.51
C PHE A 136 -0.31 -29.41 -15.90
N GLN A 137 -1.34 -28.57 -16.03
CA GLN A 137 -1.16 -27.12 -16.06
C GLN A 137 -0.58 -26.68 -14.72
N LYS A 138 0.72 -26.39 -14.66
CA LYS A 138 1.25 -25.52 -13.60
C LYS A 138 0.86 -24.10 -13.99
N ARG A 139 -0.06 -23.51 -13.24
CA ARG A 139 -0.23 -22.06 -13.25
C ARG A 139 0.98 -21.49 -12.51
N ASP A 140 1.95 -20.99 -13.24
CA ASP A 140 3.00 -20.18 -12.65
C ASP A 140 2.38 -18.79 -12.45
N GLU A 141 1.90 -18.53 -11.23
CA GLU A 141 1.47 -17.20 -10.80
C GLU A 141 2.73 -16.33 -10.70
N VAL A 142 2.88 -15.37 -11.62
CA VAL A 142 3.97 -14.39 -11.55
C VAL A 142 3.40 -13.16 -10.88
N HIS A 143 3.82 -12.91 -9.63
CA HIS A 143 3.47 -11.68 -8.94
C HIS A 143 4.21 -10.51 -9.59
N ILE A 144 3.47 -9.65 -10.30
CA ILE A 144 4.00 -8.42 -10.88
C ILE A 144 3.57 -7.27 -9.98
N LYS A 145 4.54 -6.63 -9.34
CA LYS A 145 4.32 -5.37 -8.64
C LYS A 145 4.28 -4.25 -9.66
N ASN A 146 3.51 -3.21 -9.40
CA ASN A 146 3.50 -1.99 -10.18
C ASN A 146 3.85 -0.84 -9.24
N TYR A 147 5.00 -0.22 -9.44
CA TYR A 147 5.43 0.96 -8.71
C TYR A 147 4.99 2.20 -9.47
N ILE A 148 4.45 3.19 -8.75
CA ILE A 148 3.76 4.33 -9.35
C ILE A 148 4.25 5.63 -8.69
N ILE A 149 4.69 6.57 -9.52
CA ILE A 149 4.91 7.97 -9.13
C ILE A 149 3.88 8.83 -9.86
N LYS A 150 3.03 9.54 -9.12
CA LYS A 150 2.03 10.46 -9.66
C LYS A 150 2.57 11.87 -9.69
N PHE A 151 2.37 12.56 -10.81
CA PHE A 151 2.82 13.94 -11.02
C PHE A 151 1.67 14.94 -10.87
N SER A 152 2.00 16.22 -10.64
CA SER A 152 1.03 17.30 -10.43
C SER A 152 0.05 17.51 -11.59
N ASP A 153 0.41 17.09 -12.80
CA ASP A 153 -0.42 17.17 -14.01
C ASP A 153 -1.31 15.93 -14.25
N ASP A 154 -1.57 15.17 -13.19
CA ASP A 154 -2.36 13.93 -13.20
C ASP A 154 -1.76 12.74 -13.97
N THR A 155 -0.57 12.90 -14.56
CA THR A 155 0.13 11.77 -15.19
C THR A 155 0.83 10.88 -14.15
N ALA A 156 1.19 9.66 -14.55
CA ALA A 156 1.89 8.72 -13.69
C ALA A 156 3.00 7.97 -14.43
N LEU A 157 4.15 7.84 -13.79
CA LEU A 157 5.21 6.90 -14.18
C LEU A 157 4.91 5.56 -13.49
N THR A 158 4.87 4.48 -14.27
CA THR A 158 4.60 3.13 -13.78
C THR A 158 5.65 2.14 -14.29
N TRP A 159 6.16 1.25 -13.43
CA TRP A 159 7.10 0.18 -13.81
C TRP A 159 6.96 -1.04 -12.87
N HIS A 160 7.59 -2.16 -13.20
CA HIS A 160 7.16 -3.48 -12.68
C HIS A 160 8.04 -4.07 -11.56
N THR A 161 9.24 -3.52 -11.36
CA THR A 161 10.13 -4.01 -10.31
C THR A 161 11.15 -2.96 -9.91
N LEU A 162 11.63 -3.04 -8.66
CA LEU A 162 12.73 -2.21 -8.17
C LEU A 162 14.09 -2.91 -8.31
N ASP A 163 14.13 -4.12 -8.88
CA ASP A 163 15.30 -5.01 -8.88
C ASP A 163 15.92 -5.20 -10.27
N ILE A 164 15.22 -4.81 -11.35
CA ILE A 164 15.75 -4.88 -12.72
C ILE A 164 16.34 -3.53 -13.11
N GLU A 165 17.67 -3.49 -13.29
CA GLU A 165 18.42 -2.27 -13.61
C GLU A 165 17.94 -1.60 -14.91
N GLU A 166 17.62 -2.38 -15.94
CA GLU A 166 17.15 -1.84 -17.22
C GLU A 166 15.81 -1.09 -17.08
N GLU A 167 14.86 -1.65 -16.33
CA GLU A 167 13.57 -0.99 -16.05
C GLU A 167 13.78 0.26 -15.19
N MET A 168 14.66 0.18 -14.19
CA MET A 168 14.98 1.31 -13.32
C MET A 168 15.62 2.47 -14.07
N ASN A 169 16.55 2.18 -14.98
CA ASN A 169 17.19 3.19 -15.83
C ASN A 169 16.18 3.86 -16.78
N GLN A 170 15.28 3.09 -17.38
CA GLN A 170 14.21 3.64 -18.22
C GLN A 170 13.26 4.52 -17.41
N ALA A 171 12.85 4.05 -16.23
CA ALA A 171 12.00 4.81 -15.32
C ALA A 171 12.67 6.13 -14.87
N GLU A 172 13.97 6.10 -14.59
CA GLU A 172 14.73 7.30 -14.22
C GLU A 172 14.77 8.34 -15.36
N ILE A 173 15.02 7.90 -16.60
CA ILE A 173 15.03 8.79 -17.78
C ILE A 173 13.67 9.48 -17.92
N LEU A 174 12.58 8.70 -17.90
CA LEU A 174 11.21 9.21 -18.01
C LEU A 174 10.86 10.16 -16.86
N PHE A 175 11.27 9.81 -15.64
CA PHE A 175 11.08 10.65 -14.46
C PHE A 175 11.77 12.01 -14.60
N ASN A 176 13.05 12.02 -14.99
CA ASN A 176 13.84 13.23 -15.13
C ASN A 176 13.30 14.13 -16.24
N ASP A 177 12.90 13.55 -17.37
CA ASP A 177 12.28 14.31 -18.46
C ASP A 177 10.93 14.89 -18.06
N LYS A 178 10.14 14.14 -17.27
CA LYS A 178 8.88 14.65 -16.75
C LYS A 178 9.07 15.82 -15.78
N LEU A 179 10.01 15.72 -14.86
CA LEU A 179 10.33 16.82 -13.94
C LEU A 179 10.78 18.07 -14.68
N LYS A 180 11.60 17.93 -15.74
CA LYS A 180 11.98 19.08 -16.58
C LYS A 180 10.74 19.74 -17.19
N GLN A 181 9.84 18.97 -17.79
CA GLN A 181 8.60 19.49 -18.39
C GLN A 181 7.77 20.29 -17.39
N LEU A 182 7.58 19.77 -16.18
CA LEU A 182 6.81 20.43 -15.12
C LEU A 182 7.50 21.72 -14.62
N ASN A 183 8.82 21.74 -14.57
CA ASN A 183 9.60 22.93 -14.17
C ASN A 183 9.71 23.98 -15.30
N THR A 184 9.56 23.59 -16.56
CA THR A 184 9.56 24.50 -17.73
C THR A 184 8.17 25.02 -18.10
N SER A 185 7.10 24.45 -17.53
CA SER A 185 5.74 24.94 -17.77
C SER A 185 5.53 26.32 -17.12
N PRO A 186 5.16 27.36 -17.88
CA PRO A 186 4.89 28.68 -17.34
C PRO A 186 3.51 28.66 -16.67
N GLN A 187 3.44 28.17 -15.44
CA GLN A 187 2.24 28.21 -14.62
C GLN A 187 2.48 28.82 -13.24
N PHE A 188 3.34 29.84 -13.14
CA PHE A 188 3.34 30.76 -12.00
C PHE A 188 3.77 32.15 -12.45
N ASN A 189 2.86 32.89 -13.08
CA ASN A 189 2.85 34.35 -13.02
C ASN A 189 1.60 34.73 -12.21
N TYR A 190 1.80 35.00 -10.92
CA TYR A 190 0.88 35.81 -10.11
C TYR A 190 1.43 37.22 -10.03
#